data_AF-A0A3D3T129-F1
#
_entry.id   AF-A0A3D3T129-F1
#
_cell.length_a   1.000
_cell.length_b   1.000
_cell.length_c   1.000
_cell.angle_alpha   90.00
_cell.angle_beta   90.00
_cell.angle_gamma   90.00
#
_symmetry.space_group_name_H-M   'P 1'
#
loop_
_entity.id
_entity.type
_entity.pdbx_description
1 polymer ?
#
loop_
_entity_poly.entity_id
_entity_poly.type
_entity_poly.pdbx_seq_one_letter_code
_entity_poly.pdbx_strand_id
1 'polypeptide(L)' 'QHFIKKVHSHNLIPPSPRVLVCVPCMATEVEKRAIRESTEGAGARTVYLIEEPMAAA' A
#
# COMPACT_ATOMS: atom_id res chain seq x y z
N GLN A 1 -7.90 -4.07 5.31
CA GLN A 1 -7.89 -4.66 3.94
C GLN A 1 -9.17 -4.39 3.15
N HIS A 2 -9.78 -3.19 3.25
CA HIS A 2 -11.07 -2.91 2.60
C HIS A 2 -10.91 -2.21 1.24
N PHE A 3 -10.15 -1.11 1.22
CA PHE A 3 -10.04 -0.25 0.03
C PHE A 3 -9.43 -0.97 -1.17
N ILE A 4 -8.31 -1.70 -1.01
CA ILE A 4 -7.65 -2.43 -2.12
C ILE A 4 -8.60 -3.45 -2.77
N LYS A 5 -9.37 -4.20 -1.96
CA LYS A 5 -10.36 -5.16 -2.46
C LYS A 5 -11.54 -4.48 -3.13
N LYS A 6 -11.98 -3.32 -2.61
CA LYS A 6 -13.08 -2.53 -3.18
C LYS A 6 -12.77 -2.01 -4.58
N VAL A 7 -11.55 -1.51 -4.83
CA VAL A 7 -11.16 -1.03 -6.17
C VAL A 7 -11.02 -2.17 -7.19
N HIS A 8 -10.81 -3.39 -6.71
CA HIS A 8 -10.53 -4.57 -7.51
C HIS A 8 -11.69 -5.58 -7.59
N SER A 9 -12.89 -5.19 -7.16
CA SER A 9 -14.03 -6.10 -6.95
C SER A 9 -14.61 -6.74 -8.22
N HIS A 10 -14.20 -6.34 -9.43
CA HIS A 10 -14.85 -6.74 -10.68
C HIS A 10 -14.00 -7.63 -11.60
N ASN A 11 -12.84 -8.12 -11.13
CA ASN A 11 -11.98 -8.97 -11.95
C ASN A 11 -12.21 -10.45 -11.64
N LEU A 12 -12.43 -11.26 -12.70
CA LEU A 12 -12.52 -12.73 -12.64
C LEU A 12 -11.19 -13.40 -12.20
N ILE A 13 -10.09 -12.63 -12.17
CA ILE A 13 -8.74 -13.08 -11.80
C ILE A 13 -8.31 -12.31 -10.54
N PRO A 14 -7.72 -12.98 -9.53
CA PRO A 14 -7.16 -12.32 -8.36
C PRO A 14 -6.14 -11.26 -8.79
N PRO A 15 -6.40 -9.96 -8.52
CA PRO A 15 -5.48 -8.93 -8.94
C PRO A 15 -4.24 -8.95 -8.04
N SER A 16 -3.08 -8.83 -8.67
CA SER A 16 -1.78 -8.75 -8.00
C SER A 16 -1.14 -7.37 -8.25
N PRO A 17 -1.76 -6.28 -7.75
CA PRO A 17 -1.35 -4.92 -8.08
C PRO A 17 0.00 -4.58 -7.46
N ARG A 18 0.73 -3.70 -8.12
CA ARG A 18 1.84 -2.94 -7.52
C ARG A 18 1.24 -1.73 -6.81
N VAL A 19 1.61 -1.52 -5.55
CA VAL A 19 1.04 -0.47 -4.70
C VAL A 19 2.13 0.49 -4.26
N LEU A 20 1.83 1.77 -4.34
CA LEU A 20 2.64 2.88 -3.84
C LEU A 20 1.88 3.51 -2.67
N VAL A 21 2.53 3.66 -1.53
CA VAL A 21 1.92 4.22 -0.31
C VAL A 21 2.74 5.42 0.14
N CYS A 22 2.09 6.57 0.30
CA CYS A 22 2.69 7.72 0.96
C CYS A 22 2.75 7.46 2.46
N VAL A 23 3.90 7.75 3.07
CA VAL A 23 4.11 7.67 4.51
C VAL A 23 4.59 9.02 5.03
N PRO A 24 4.17 9.44 6.23
CA PRO A 24 4.64 10.69 6.81
C PRO A 24 6.15 10.59 7.10
N CYS A 25 6.89 11.69 6.98
CA CYS A 25 8.35 11.70 7.20
C CYS A 25 8.74 11.20 8.59
N MET A 26 7.90 11.44 9.60
CA MET A 26 8.14 11.05 10.98
C MET A 26 7.61 9.64 11.32
N ALA A 27 7.23 8.83 10.31
CA ALA A 27 6.84 7.44 10.54
C ALA A 27 8.01 6.64 11.12
N THR A 28 7.75 5.90 12.19
CA THR A 28 8.69 4.96 12.77
C THR A 28 8.85 3.73 11.87
N GLU A 29 9.94 2.98 12.05
CA GLU A 29 10.16 1.74 11.30
C GLU A 29 9.07 0.68 11.56
N VAL A 30 8.49 0.67 12.77
CA VAL A 30 7.38 -0.23 13.10
C VAL A 30 6.12 0.15 12.31
N GLU A 31 5.82 1.44 12.18
CA GLU A 31 4.67 1.91 11.39
C GLU A 31 4.87 1.64 9.90
N LYS A 32 6.06 1.94 9.34
CA LYS A 32 6.38 1.63 7.94
C LYS A 32 6.24 0.14 7.65
N ARG A 33 6.69 -0.72 8.57
CA ARG A 33 6.54 -2.17 8.48
C ARG A 33 5.07 -2.59 8.56
N ALA A 34 4.31 -2.07 9.51
CA ALA A 34 2.89 -2.37 9.67
C ALA A 34 2.07 -1.98 8.42
N ILE A 35 2.40 -0.85 7.79
CA ILE A 35 1.79 -0.39 6.54
C ILE A 35 2.14 -1.36 5.40
N ARG A 36 3.41 -1.76 5.27
CA ARG A 36 3.84 -2.73 4.25
C ARG A 36 3.11 -4.06 4.41
N GLU A 37 3.14 -4.65 5.61
CA GLU A 37 2.49 -5.93 5.90
C GLU A 37 0.96 -5.85 5.69
N SER A 38 0.33 -4.74 6.07
CA SER A 38 -1.10 -4.52 5.81
C SER A 38 -1.45 -4.44 4.33
N THR A 39 -0.54 -3.87 3.52
CA THR A 39 -0.73 -3.68 2.08
C THR A 39 -0.47 -4.99 1.32
N GLU A 40 0.58 -5.73 1.69
CA GLU A 40 0.87 -7.07 1.17
C GLU A 40 -0.25 -8.05 1.53
N GLY A 41 -0.69 -8.08 2.79
CA GLY A 41 -1.81 -8.91 3.24
C GLY A 41 -3.15 -8.57 2.59
N ALA A 42 -3.29 -7.39 1.98
CA ALA A 42 -4.46 -7.01 1.20
C ALA A 42 -4.42 -7.50 -0.25
N GLY A 43 -3.33 -8.14 -0.69
CA GLY A 43 -3.16 -8.72 -2.03
C GLY A 43 -2.18 -7.97 -2.94
N ALA A 44 -1.42 -7.00 -2.42
CA ALA A 44 -0.40 -6.30 -3.20
C ALA A 44 0.79 -7.24 -3.53
N ARG A 45 1.27 -7.19 -4.77
CA ARG A 45 2.45 -7.95 -5.22
C ARG A 45 3.76 -7.28 -4.80
N THR A 46 3.77 -5.95 -4.81
CA THR A 46 4.96 -5.16 -4.48
C THR A 46 4.49 -3.86 -3.86
N VAL A 47 5.11 -3.48 -2.74
CA VAL A 47 4.76 -2.29 -1.99
C VAL A 47 5.96 -1.36 -1.93
N TYR A 48 5.77 -0.14 -2.44
CA TYR A 48 6.76 0.93 -2.35
C TYR A 48 6.25 1.99 -1.38
N LEU A 49 7.13 2.45 -0.49
CA LEU A 49 6.84 3.55 0.43
C LEU A 49 7.54 4.79 -0.10
N ILE A 50 6.80 5.89 -0.22
CA ILE A 50 7.35 7.21 -0.57
C ILE A 50 7.03 8.19 0.53
N GLU A 51 7.92 9.16 0.74
CA GLU A 51 7.67 10.21 1.70
C GLU A 51 6.58 11.16 1.21
N GLU A 52 5.70 11.57 2.12
CA GLU A 52 4.63 12.52 1.87
C GLU A 52 5.08 13.83 1.20
N PRO A 53 6.14 14.55 1.63
CA PRO A 53 6.57 15.76 0.92
C PRO A 53 7.05 15.50 -0.50
N MET A 54 7.65 14.34 -0.76
CA MET A 54 8.06 13.94 -2.10
C MET A 54 6.85 13.57 -2.99
N ALA A 55 5.76 13.09 -2.37
CA ALA A 55 4.52 12.79 -3.04
C ALA A 55 3.66 14.04 -3.30
N ALA A 56 3.83 15.08 -2.48
CA ALA A 56 3.07 16.32 -2.52
C ALA A 56 3.70 17.39 -3.44
N ALA A 57 5.02 17.31 -3.66
CA ALA A 57 5.76 18.10 -4.64
C ALA A 57 5.39 17.71 -6.08
#